data_AF-A0A7W4E9Z0-F1
#
_entry.id   AF-A0A7W4E9Z0-F1
#
_cell.length_a   1.000
_cell.length_b   1.000
_cell.length_c   1.000
_cell.angle_alpha   90.00
_cell.angle_beta   90.00
_cell.angle_gamma   90.00
#
_symmetry.space_group_name_H-M   'P 1'
#
loop_
_entity.id
_entity.type
_entity.pdbx_description
1 polymer ?
#
loop_
_entity_poly.entity_id
_entity_poly.type
_entity_poly.pdbx_seq_one_letter_code
_entity_poly.pdbx_strand_id
1 'polypeptide(L)'
;MIELNNDFLEQIGLGGMPQEHKAEFLQHIHAELERRVGPRLAEGMSDAQLAEFEGIIDNNRQVIDAFFAQHVPNYQQEQRFQDLIAQTGSTPDDTKVLGAYAALRWLDVNRPNYQETVKEALDEIVAEILQNKDRLV
;
A
#
# COMPACT_ATOMS: atom_id res chain seq x y z
N MET A 1 -4.72 6.14 7.41
CA MET A 1 -3.91 5.76 6.24
C MET A 1 -4.13 6.86 5.20
N ILE A 2 -3.12 7.23 4.42
CA ILE A 2 -3.31 8.25 3.38
C ILE A 2 -4.09 7.58 2.25
N GLU A 3 -5.31 8.05 2.01
CA GLU A 3 -6.16 7.58 0.92
C GLU A 3 -5.94 8.48 -0.29
N LEU A 4 -5.42 7.91 -1.38
CA LEU A 4 -5.21 8.63 -2.63
C LEU A 4 -6.55 8.75 -3.37
N ASN A 5 -7.33 9.77 -3.00
CA ASN A 5 -8.67 10.02 -3.50
C ASN A 5 -8.86 11.50 -3.90
N ASN A 6 -10.10 11.89 -4.22
CA ASN A 6 -10.39 13.29 -4.57
C ASN A 6 -10.11 14.26 -3.41
N ASP A 7 -10.33 13.88 -2.16
CA ASP A 7 -10.02 14.74 -1.00
C ASP A 7 -8.52 15.02 -0.92
N PHE A 8 -7.69 14.01 -1.20
CA PHE A 8 -6.24 14.19 -1.30
C PHE A 8 -5.88 15.20 -2.40
N LEU A 9 -6.50 15.10 -3.59
CA LEU A 9 -6.28 16.07 -4.67
C LEU A 9 -6.69 17.49 -4.28
N GLU A 10 -7.77 17.65 -3.51
CA GLU A 10 -8.18 18.95 -2.99
C GLU A 10 -7.13 19.52 -2.01
N GLN A 11 -6.62 18.69 -1.09
CA GLN A 11 -5.61 19.11 -0.11
C GLN A 11 -4.31 19.62 -0.75
N ILE A 12 -3.88 19.03 -1.86
CA ILE A 12 -2.66 19.43 -2.58
C ILE A 12 -2.92 20.50 -3.66
N GLY A 13 -4.12 21.08 -3.72
CA GLY A 13 -4.47 22.17 -4.65
C GLY A 13 -4.69 21.72 -6.10
N LEU A 14 -5.02 20.44 -6.31
CA LEU A 14 -5.33 19.82 -7.60
C LEU A 14 -6.83 19.46 -7.75
N GLY A 15 -7.66 19.85 -6.79
CA GLY A 15 -9.12 19.63 -6.82
C GLY A 15 -9.84 20.23 -8.01
N GLY A 16 -9.27 21.24 -8.68
CA GLY A 16 -9.86 21.88 -9.87
C GLY A 16 -9.68 21.11 -11.18
N MET A 17 -8.97 19.99 -11.21
CA MET A 17 -8.73 19.23 -12.44
C MET A 17 -10.01 18.53 -12.96
N PRO A 18 -10.17 18.37 -14.28
CA PRO A 18 -11.19 17.50 -14.86
C PRO A 18 -11.12 16.08 -14.29
N GLN A 19 -12.29 15.44 -14.13
CA GLN A 19 -12.38 14.14 -13.46
C GLN A 19 -11.57 13.04 -14.17
N GLU A 20 -11.48 13.10 -15.50
CA GLU A 20 -10.62 12.21 -16.31
C GLU A 20 -9.14 12.34 -15.91
N HIS A 21 -8.62 13.57 -15.83
CA HIS A 21 -7.24 13.82 -15.46
C HIS A 21 -6.98 13.51 -13.98
N LYS A 22 -7.96 13.69 -13.09
CA LYS A 22 -7.84 13.27 -11.68
C LYS A 22 -7.58 11.76 -11.58
N ALA A 23 -8.32 10.95 -12.34
CA ALA A 23 -8.17 9.50 -12.31
C ALA A 23 -6.78 9.06 -12.83
N GLU A 24 -6.36 9.59 -13.99
CA GLU A 24 -5.02 9.32 -14.54
C GLU A 24 -3.91 9.75 -13.58
N PHE A 25 -4.10 10.89 -12.93
CA PHE A 25 -3.12 11.44 -12.01
C PHE A 25 -3.00 10.63 -10.72
N LEU A 26 -4.11 10.19 -10.13
CA LEU A 26 -4.09 9.27 -8.98
C LEU A 26 -3.40 7.96 -9.35
N GLN A 27 -3.70 7.39 -10.52
CA GLN A 27 -2.99 6.20 -11.01
C GLN A 27 -1.49 6.43 -11.16
N HIS A 28 -1.09 7.58 -11.69
CA HIS A 28 0.33 7.93 -11.81
C HIS A 28 1.02 8.03 -10.44
N ILE A 29 0.38 8.67 -9.46
CA ILE A 29 0.91 8.74 -8.08
C ILE A 29 1.02 7.35 -7.47
N HIS A 30 0.01 6.48 -7.65
CA HIS A 30 0.08 5.10 -7.16
C HIS A 30 1.28 4.35 -7.73
N ALA A 31 1.49 4.40 -9.05
CA ALA A 31 2.60 3.72 -9.70
C ALA A 31 3.96 4.25 -9.22
N GLU A 32 4.10 5.58 -9.07
CA GLU A 32 5.33 6.17 -8.54
C GLU A 32 5.56 5.85 -7.06
N LEU A 33 4.49 5.81 -6.27
CA LEU A 33 4.55 5.44 -4.86
C LEU A 33 5.04 4.01 -4.72
N GLU A 34 4.46 3.06 -5.46
CA GLU A 34 4.92 1.66 -5.48
C GLU A 34 6.40 1.56 -5.88
N ARG A 35 6.82 2.28 -6.92
CA ARG A 35 8.20 2.30 -7.41
C ARG A 35 9.21 2.80 -6.37
N ARG A 36 8.83 3.77 -5.53
CA ARG A 36 9.72 4.37 -4.51
C ARG A 36 9.66 3.63 -3.19
N VAL A 37 8.47 3.22 -2.77
CA VAL A 37 8.22 2.57 -1.49
C VAL A 37 8.77 1.15 -1.50
N GLY A 38 8.59 0.38 -2.59
CA GLY A 38 9.07 -1.01 -2.67
C GLY A 38 10.54 -1.18 -2.28
N PRO A 39 11.49 -0.48 -2.94
CA PRO A 39 12.90 -0.56 -2.61
C PRO A 39 13.25 -0.05 -1.20
N ARG A 40 12.61 1.03 -0.74
CA ARG A 40 12.85 1.60 0.61
C ARG A 40 12.37 0.66 1.71
N LEU A 41 11.25 -0.01 1.49
CA LEU A 41 10.78 -1.04 2.40
C LEU A 41 11.75 -2.23 2.38
N ALA A 42 12.17 -2.68 1.19
CA ALA A 42 13.13 -3.77 1.04
C ALA A 42 14.51 -3.48 1.67
N GLU A 43 14.92 -2.21 1.75
CA GLU A 43 16.25 -1.80 2.24
C GLU A 43 16.47 -2.18 3.70
N GLY A 44 17.35 -3.14 3.97
CA GLY A 44 17.65 -3.65 5.31
C GLY A 44 16.84 -4.90 5.71
N MET A 45 16.05 -5.46 4.79
CA MET A 45 15.45 -6.78 4.96
C MET A 45 16.46 -7.87 4.58
N SER A 46 16.36 -9.01 5.24
CA SER A 46 17.11 -10.21 4.83
C SER A 46 16.49 -10.84 3.59
N ASP A 47 17.27 -11.61 2.83
CA ASP A 47 16.78 -12.34 1.65
C ASP A 47 15.57 -13.23 1.97
N ALA A 48 15.54 -13.84 3.16
CA ALA A 48 14.41 -14.65 3.62
C ALA A 48 13.13 -13.83 3.83
N GLN A 49 13.27 -12.62 4.40
CA GLN A 49 12.15 -11.70 4.58
C GLN A 49 11.62 -11.18 3.24
N LEU A 50 12.52 -10.87 2.30
CA LEU A 50 12.13 -10.46 0.95
C LEU A 50 11.38 -11.57 0.23
N ALA A 51 11.89 -12.81 0.25
CA ALA A 51 11.24 -13.95 -0.36
C ALA A 51 9.86 -14.27 0.29
N GLU A 52 9.75 -14.12 1.61
CA GLU A 52 8.46 -14.26 2.31
C GLU A 52 7.47 -13.18 1.86
N PHE A 53 7.91 -11.91 1.80
CA PHE A 53 7.06 -10.81 1.36
C PHE A 53 6.63 -10.95 -0.11
N GLU A 54 7.55 -11.30 -1.00
CA GLU A 54 7.25 -11.59 -2.42
C GLU A 54 6.20 -12.70 -2.53
N GLY A 55 6.36 -13.79 -1.78
CA GLY A 55 5.38 -14.88 -1.74
C GLY A 55 3.98 -14.42 -1.29
N ILE A 56 3.90 -13.49 -0.33
CA ILE A 56 2.64 -12.88 0.10
C ILE A 56 2.03 -12.02 -1.02
N ILE A 57 2.82 -11.16 -1.66
CA ILE A 57 2.37 -10.28 -2.75
C ILE A 57 1.89 -11.09 -3.97
N ASP A 58 2.55 -12.20 -4.27
CA ASP A 58 2.16 -13.14 -5.33
C ASP A 58 0.92 -13.97 -4.97
N ASN A 59 0.30 -13.72 -3.81
CA ASN A 59 -0.86 -14.44 -3.31
C ASN A 59 -0.59 -15.94 -3.13
N ASN A 60 0.65 -16.32 -2.80
CA ASN A 60 1.01 -17.71 -2.53
C ASN A 60 0.39 -18.14 -1.20
N ARG A 61 -0.67 -18.94 -1.29
CA ARG A 61 -1.45 -19.37 -0.13
C ARG A 61 -0.61 -20.10 0.93
N GLN A 62 0.38 -20.88 0.51
CA GLN A 62 1.26 -21.58 1.44
C GLN A 62 2.10 -20.62 2.30
N VAL A 63 2.63 -19.56 1.68
CA VAL A 63 3.43 -18.54 2.37
C VAL A 63 2.53 -17.71 3.29
N ILE A 64 1.35 -17.30 2.80
CA ILE A 64 0.36 -16.55 3.57
C ILE A 64 -0.09 -17.32 4.81
N ASP A 65 -0.48 -18.59 4.65
CA ASP A 65 -0.96 -19.42 5.75
C ASP A 65 0.15 -19.67 6.79
N ALA A 66 1.40 -19.87 6.33
CA ALA A 66 2.55 -20.01 7.22
C ALA A 66 2.81 -18.72 8.01
N PHE A 67 2.79 -17.56 7.35
CA PHE A 67 2.96 -16.27 7.99
C PHE A 67 1.85 -16.02 9.04
N PHE A 68 0.59 -16.26 8.70
CA PHE A 68 -0.51 -16.13 9.66
C PHE A 68 -0.35 -17.07 10.85
N ALA A 69 -0.02 -18.34 10.64
CA ALA A 69 0.18 -19.28 11.73
C ALA A 69 1.29 -18.82 12.71
N GLN A 70 2.34 -18.19 12.19
CA GLN A 70 3.50 -17.78 12.98
C GLN A 70 3.33 -16.41 13.66
N HIS A 71 2.79 -15.43 12.95
CA HIS A 71 2.79 -14.02 13.39
C HIS A 71 1.40 -13.50 13.75
N VAL A 72 0.34 -14.11 13.20
CA VAL A 72 -1.03 -13.60 13.31
C VAL A 72 -2.06 -14.74 13.39
N PRO A 73 -1.98 -15.67 14.35
CA PRO A 73 -2.82 -16.87 14.33
C PRO A 73 -4.32 -16.59 14.49
N ASN A 74 -4.67 -15.44 15.07
CA ASN A 74 -6.06 -15.02 15.31
C ASN A 74 -6.53 -13.91 14.37
N TYR A 75 -5.89 -13.77 13.21
CA TYR A 75 -6.14 -12.70 12.23
C TYR A 75 -7.63 -12.57 11.85
N GLN A 76 -8.38 -13.69 11.83
CA GLN A 76 -9.81 -13.74 11.53
C GLN A 76 -10.70 -13.02 12.55
N GLN A 77 -10.23 -12.90 13.81
CA GLN A 77 -10.96 -12.22 14.88
C GLN A 77 -10.64 -10.72 14.92
N GLU A 78 -9.68 -10.26 14.13
CA GLU A 78 -9.27 -8.87 14.16
C GLU A 78 -10.26 -7.99 13.40
N GLN A 79 -10.69 -6.89 14.04
CA GLN A 79 -11.67 -5.97 13.46
C GLN A 79 -11.24 -5.46 12.07
N ARG A 80 -9.96 -5.12 11.91
CA ARG A 80 -9.43 -4.65 10.63
C ARG A 80 -9.52 -5.67 9.49
N PHE A 81 -9.49 -6.97 9.79
CA PHE A 81 -9.68 -8.00 8.78
C PHE A 81 -11.15 -8.05 8.34
N GLN A 82 -12.07 -7.96 9.30
CA GLN A 82 -13.50 -7.88 9.03
C GLN A 82 -13.84 -6.62 8.24
N ASP A 83 -13.25 -5.48 8.59
CA ASP A 83 -13.41 -4.21 7.89
C ASP A 83 -12.88 -4.30 6.46
N LEU A 84 -11.74 -4.97 6.23
CA LEU A 84 -11.19 -5.18 4.89
C LEU A 84 -12.15 -5.99 4.02
N ILE A 85 -12.66 -7.11 4.53
CA ILE A 85 -13.65 -7.95 3.84
C ILE A 85 -14.92 -7.15 3.52
N ALA A 86 -15.41 -6.36 4.48
CA ALA A 86 -16.61 -5.54 4.31
C ALA A 86 -16.42 -4.45 3.24
N GLN A 87 -15.23 -3.85 3.17
CA GLN A 87 -14.89 -2.82 2.17
C GLN A 87 -14.69 -3.40 0.77
N THR A 88 -14.06 -4.57 0.64
CA THR A 88 -13.82 -5.19 -0.67
C THR A 88 -15.00 -6.00 -1.18
N GLY A 89 -15.97 -6.34 -0.31
CA GLY A 89 -17.08 -7.24 -0.63
C GLY A 89 -16.63 -8.66 -0.94
N SER A 90 -15.43 -9.04 -0.50
CA SER A 90 -14.84 -10.36 -0.73
C SER A 90 -15.27 -11.38 0.32
N THR A 91 -14.76 -12.61 0.23
CA THR A 91 -14.95 -13.63 1.26
C THR A 91 -13.71 -13.74 2.17
N PRO A 92 -13.87 -14.20 3.42
CA PRO A 92 -12.74 -14.39 4.33
C PRO A 92 -11.68 -15.38 3.84
N ASP A 93 -12.04 -16.29 2.94
CA ASP A 93 -11.16 -17.30 2.36
C ASP A 93 -10.52 -16.88 1.03
N ASP A 94 -10.88 -15.71 0.50
CA ASP A 94 -10.33 -15.19 -0.75
C ASP A 94 -8.83 -14.95 -0.60
N THR A 95 -8.03 -15.67 -1.39
CA THR A 95 -6.57 -15.58 -1.37
C THR A 95 -6.08 -14.16 -1.62
N LYS A 96 -6.77 -13.34 -2.42
CA LYS A 96 -6.37 -11.95 -2.66
C LYS A 96 -6.53 -11.08 -1.43
N VAL A 97 -7.62 -11.26 -0.68
CA VAL A 97 -7.85 -10.53 0.56
C VAL A 97 -6.90 -11.00 1.66
N LEU A 98 -6.65 -12.30 1.72
CA LEU A 98 -5.68 -12.86 2.65
C LEU A 98 -4.26 -12.39 2.33
N GLY A 99 -3.86 -12.33 1.06
CA GLY A 99 -2.57 -11.79 0.62
C GLY A 99 -2.43 -10.30 0.95
N ALA A 100 -3.44 -9.50 0.62
CA ALA A 100 -3.47 -8.07 0.96
C ALA A 100 -3.36 -7.84 2.47
N TYR A 101 -4.10 -8.62 3.27
CA TYR A 101 -4.06 -8.51 4.72
C TYR A 101 -2.74 -8.99 5.31
N ALA A 102 -2.21 -10.11 4.81
CA ALA A 102 -0.89 -10.62 5.18
C ALA A 102 0.19 -9.60 4.88
N ALA A 103 0.16 -8.92 3.73
CA ALA A 103 1.14 -7.90 3.37
C ALA A 103 1.13 -6.73 4.38
N LEU A 104 -0.05 -6.25 4.77
CA LEU A 104 -0.19 -5.21 5.79
C LEU A 104 0.36 -5.65 7.15
N ARG A 105 0.02 -6.87 7.59
CA ARG A 105 0.51 -7.45 8.85
C ARG A 105 2.00 -7.72 8.83
N TRP A 106 2.53 -8.12 7.68
CA TRP A 106 3.93 -8.38 7.48
C TRP A 106 4.75 -7.09 7.67
N LEU A 107 4.25 -5.97 7.13
CA LEU A 107 4.83 -4.65 7.35
C LEU A 107 4.75 -4.22 8.82
N ASP A 108 3.63 -4.45 9.52
CA ASP A 108 3.53 -4.13 10.95
C ASP A 108 4.60 -4.86 11.79
N VAL A 109 4.93 -6.10 11.44
CA VAL A 109 5.89 -6.94 12.17
C VAL A 109 7.34 -6.59 11.81
N ASN A 110 7.63 -6.41 10.52
CA ASN A 110 9.00 -6.29 10.03
C ASN A 110 9.43 -4.83 9.79
N ARG A 111 8.49 -3.90 9.64
CA ARG A 111 8.72 -2.48 9.34
C ARG A 111 7.73 -1.59 10.08
N PRO A 112 7.85 -1.42 11.41
CA PRO A 112 6.94 -0.57 12.18
C PRO A 112 6.86 0.88 11.66
N ASN A 113 7.92 1.39 11.01
CA ASN A 113 7.95 2.73 10.43
C ASN A 113 7.52 2.78 8.95
N TYR A 114 6.93 1.72 8.38
CA TYR A 114 6.56 1.68 6.96
C TYR A 114 5.61 2.82 6.58
N GLN A 115 4.73 3.23 7.50
CA GLN A 115 3.79 4.34 7.28
C GLN A 115 4.51 5.68 7.10
N GLU A 116 5.60 5.89 7.83
CA GLU A 116 6.44 7.08 7.68
C GLU A 116 7.14 7.06 6.34
N THR A 117 7.74 5.93 5.96
CA THR A 117 8.38 5.76 4.63
C THR A 117 7.41 6.00 3.47
N VAL A 118 6.18 5.49 3.56
CA VAL A 118 5.13 5.72 2.55
C VAL A 118 4.77 7.20 2.49
N LYS A 119 4.63 7.85 3.65
CA LYS A 119 4.32 9.28 3.72
C LYS A 119 5.44 10.12 3.12
N GLU A 120 6.69 9.87 3.49
CA GLU A 120 7.86 10.59 2.95
C GLU A 120 7.95 10.46 1.43
N ALA A 121 7.79 9.23 0.91
CA ALA A 121 7.79 9.00 -0.54
C ALA A 121 6.63 9.74 -1.25
N LEU A 122 5.46 9.79 -0.63
CA LEU A 122 4.32 10.53 -1.17
C LEU A 122 4.57 12.05 -1.15
N ASP A 123 5.09 12.59 -0.04
CA ASP A 123 5.40 14.01 0.11
C ASP A 123 6.45 14.45 -0.94
N GLU A 124 7.45 13.62 -1.23
CA GLU A 124 8.42 13.83 -2.32
C GLU A 124 7.74 13.85 -3.70
N ILE A 125 6.88 12.87 -3.99
CA ILE A 125 6.14 12.80 -5.28
C ILE A 125 5.28 14.06 -5.46
N VAL A 126 4.54 14.47 -4.42
CA VAL A 126 3.72 15.69 -4.47
C VAL A 126 4.58 16.91 -4.70
N ALA A 127 5.70 17.05 -4.00
CA ALA A 127 6.62 18.18 -4.17
C ALA A 127 7.18 18.24 -5.61
N GLU A 128 7.60 17.10 -6.16
CA GLU A 128 8.08 17.02 -7.54
C GLU A 128 7.01 17.40 -8.56
N ILE A 129 5.77 16.95 -8.37
CA ILE A 129 4.68 17.30 -9.28
C ILE A 129 4.37 18.80 -9.21
N LEU A 130 4.29 19.37 -7.99
CA LEU A 130 4.04 20.80 -7.81
C LEU A 130 5.17 21.65 -8.43
N GLN A 131 6.43 21.24 -8.29
CA GLN A 131 7.57 21.93 -8.91
C GLN A 131 7.58 21.82 -10.45
N ASN A 132 7.17 20.68 -11.00
CA ASN A 132 7.10 20.50 -12.45
C ASN A 132 5.84 21.11 -13.09
N LYS A 133 4.84 21.49 -12.27
CA LYS A 133 3.61 22.16 -12.72
C LYS A 133 3.90 23.47 -13.45
N ASP A 134 4.96 24.19 -13.06
CA ASP A 134 5.41 25.43 -13.71
C ASP A 134 6.27 25.20 -14.98
N ARG A 135 6.71 23.96 -15.24
CA ARG A 135 7.53 23.63 -16.44
C ARG A 135 6.73 23.10 -17.62
N LEU A 136 5.43 22.88 -17.44
CA LEU A 136 4.51 22.36 -18.47
C LEU A 136 3.68 23.47 -19.15
N VAL A 137 3.97 24.75 -18.87
CA VAL A 137 3.31 25.92 -19.46
C VAL A 137 4.20 26.62 -20.49
#